data_AF-A0A1U7CI80-F1
#
_entry.id   AF-A0A1U7CI80-F1
#
_cell.length_a   1.000
_cell.length_b   1.000
_cell.length_c   1.000
_cell.angle_alpha   90.00
_cell.angle_beta   90.00
_cell.angle_gamma   90.00
#
_symmetry.space_group_name_H-M   'P 1'
#
loop_
_entity.id
_entity.type
_entity.pdbx_description
1 polymer ?
#
loop_
_entity_poly.entity_id
_entity_poly.type
_entity_poly.pdbx_seq_one_letter_code
_entity_poly.pdbx_strand_id
1 'polypeptide(L)' 'MSTDAAPLLICAVDVARMMGVSERTLWRLVSAGRVPTPLRIGRNTRWRAGEVRDWIERGCPASHAKA' A
#
# COMPACT_ATOMS: atom_id res chain seq x y z
N MET A 1 0.39 19.96 21.82
CA MET A 1 0.63 19.55 20.43
C MET A 1 0.34 18.07 20.36
N SER A 2 -0.84 17.71 19.88
CA SER A 2 -1.22 16.31 19.72
C SER A 2 -0.41 15.74 18.56
N THR A 3 0.53 14.85 18.84
CA THR A 3 1.15 14.03 17.81
C THR A 3 0.04 13.15 17.25
N ASP A 4 -0.45 13.47 16.06
CA ASP A 4 -1.35 12.59 15.32
C ASP A 4 -0.53 11.35 14.93
N ALA A 5 -0.51 10.37 15.84
CA ALA A 5 0.33 9.19 15.79
C ALA A 5 -0.30 8.14 14.87
N ALA A 6 -0.68 8.52 13.65
CA ALA A 6 -1.06 7.56 12.64
C ALA A 6 0.11 6.60 12.38
N PRO A 7 -0.15 5.29 12.28
CA PRO A 7 0.92 4.31 12.11
C PRO A 7 1.67 4.57 10.79
N LEU A 8 3.00 4.67 10.87
CA LEU A 8 3.85 4.86 9.69
C LEU A 8 3.78 3.68 8.72
N LEU A 9 3.44 2.48 9.23
CA LEU A 9 3.35 1.24 8.48
C LEU A 9 1.98 0.59 8.65
N ILE A 10 1.29 0.38 7.52
CA ILE A 10 -0.05 -0.20 7.44
C ILE A 10 -0.01 -1.61 6.85
N CYS A 11 -1.00 -2.44 7.18
CA CYS A 11 -1.09 -3.82 6.70
C CYS A 11 -1.92 -3.94 5.42
N ALA A 12 -1.98 -5.14 4.83
CA ALA A 12 -2.72 -5.38 3.60
C ALA A 12 -4.22 -5.03 3.72
N VAL A 13 -4.83 -5.31 4.88
CA VAL A 13 -6.23 -4.96 5.17
C VAL A 13 -6.44 -3.45 5.09
N ASP A 14 -5.53 -2.67 5.67
CA ASP A 14 -5.64 -1.21 5.68
C ASP A 14 -5.47 -0.64 4.28
N VAL A 15 -4.48 -1.12 3.52
CA VAL A 15 -4.26 -0.69 2.13
C VAL A 15 -5.48 -1.03 1.27
N ALA A 16 -6.01 -2.24 1.41
CA ALA A 16 -7.21 -2.68 0.69
C ALA A 16 -8.41 -1.79 1.01
N ARG A 17 -8.61 -1.43 2.29
CA ARG A 17 -9.65 -0.50 2.73
C ARG A 17 -9.45 0.91 2.16
N MET A 18 -8.23 1.45 2.20
CA MET A 18 -7.91 2.77 1.63
C MET A 18 -8.21 2.83 0.13
N MET A 19 -8.01 1.72 -0.58
CA MET A 19 -8.30 1.60 -2.01
C MET A 19 -9.75 1.22 -2.33
N GLY A 20 -10.58 0.87 -1.33
CA GLY A 20 -11.94 0.39 -1.54
C GLY A 20 -12.03 -0.98 -2.24
N VAL A 21 -11.01 -1.84 -2.11
CA VAL A 21 -10.96 -3.17 -2.74
C VAL A 21 -10.81 -4.29 -1.71
N SER A 22 -10.97 -5.55 -2.13
CA SER A 22 -10.67 -6.71 -1.28
C SER A 22 -9.16 -6.97 -1.21
N GLU A 23 -8.70 -7.60 -0.12
CA GLU A 23 -7.29 -8.02 0.03
C GLU A 23 -6.83 -8.91 -1.13
N ARG A 24 -7.71 -9.79 -1.61
CA ARG A 24 -7.42 -10.65 -2.79
C ARG A 24 -7.11 -9.81 -4.03
N THR A 25 -7.86 -8.74 -4.27
CA THR A 25 -7.61 -7.81 -5.38
C THR A 25 -6.31 -7.06 -5.17
N LEU A 26 -6.03 -6.60 -3.95
CA LEU A 26 -4.76 -5.97 -3.61
C LEU A 26 -3.58 -6.90 -3.95
N TRP A 27 -3.60 -8.16 -3.51
CA TRP A 27 -2.52 -9.11 -3.81
C TRP A 27 -2.32 -9.36 -5.30
N ARG A 28 -3.40 -9.40 -6.09
CA ARG A 28 -3.32 -9.48 -7.56
C ARG A 28 -2.66 -8.24 -8.17
N LEU A 29 -2.93 -7.05 -7.62
CA LEU A 29 -2.28 -5.83 -8.06
C LEU A 29 -0.81 -5.79 -7.65
N VAL A 30 -0.48 -6.27 -6.45
CA VAL A 30 0.91 -6.42 -5.97
C VAL A 30 1.69 -7.32 -6.93
N SER A 31 1.15 -8.49 -7.27
CA SER A 31 1.81 -9.41 -8.22
C SER A 31 1.95 -8.82 -9.62
N ALA A 32 1.04 -7.92 -10.00
CA ALA A 32 1.07 -7.21 -11.29
C ALA A 32 1.91 -5.93 -11.27
N GLY A 33 2.54 -5.56 -10.15
CA GLY A 33 3.29 -4.29 -10.03
C GLY A 33 2.40 -3.05 -10.18
N ARG A 34 1.11 -3.14 -9.84
CA ARG A 34 0.15 -2.03 -10.02
C ARG A 34 -0.13 -1.24 -8.75
N VAL A 35 0.62 -1.50 -7.68
CA VAL A 35 0.52 -0.84 -6.38
C VAL A 35 1.91 -0.62 -5.80
N PRO A 36 2.07 0.29 -4.81
CA PRO A 36 3.35 0.55 -4.17
C PRO A 36 4.01 -0.71 -3.63
N THR A 37 5.34 -0.74 -3.70
CA THR A 37 6.12 -1.92 -3.35
C THR A 37 5.96 -2.23 -1.86
N PRO A 38 5.53 -3.45 -1.50
CA PRO A 38 5.44 -3.82 -0.09
C PRO A 38 6.82 -3.94 0.58
N LEU A 39 6.89 -3.52 1.83
CA LEU A 39 7.99 -3.82 2.75
C LEU A 39 7.75 -5.17 3.44
N ARG A 40 8.73 -6.07 3.34
CA ARG A 40 8.71 -7.37 4.03
C ARG A 40 9.46 -7.27 5.36
N ILE A 41 8.74 -7.47 6.46
CA ILE A 41 9.27 -7.48 7.82
C ILE A 41 9.02 -8.87 8.40
N GLY A 42 10.00 -9.77 8.22
CA GLY A 42 9.84 -11.19 8.51
C GLY A 42 8.69 -11.81 7.70
N ARG A 43 7.71 -12.41 8.38
CA ARG A 43 6.49 -12.94 7.72
C ARG A 43 5.48 -11.86 7.34
N ASN A 44 5.58 -10.67 7.89
CA ASN A 44 4.60 -9.61 7.73
C ASN A 44 4.90 -8.77 6.48
N THR A 45 3.86 -8.47 5.71
CA THR A 45 3.91 -7.47 4.63
C THR A 45 3.31 -6.17 5.11
N ARG A 46 4.04 -5.07 4.92
CA ARG A 46 3.63 -3.73 5.33
C ARG A 46 3.83 -2.74 4.20
N TRP A 47 3.11 -1.63 4.25
CA TRP A 47 3.30 -0.50 3.36
C TRP A 47 3.52 0.76 4.18
N ARG A 48 4.30 1.70 3.64
CA ARG A 48 4.38 3.04 4.23
C ARG A 48 3.06 3.76 3.99
N ALA A 49 2.42 4.21 5.07
CA ALA A 49 1.13 4.89 4.98
C ALA A 49 1.21 6.15 4.10
N GLY A 50 2.30 6.92 4.24
CA GLY A 50 2.54 8.11 3.42
C GLY A 50 2.68 7.79 1.94
N GLU A 51 3.42 6.73 1.59
CA GLU A 51 3.63 6.33 0.19
C GLU A 51 2.33 5.86 -0.48
N VAL A 52 1.53 5.06 0.24
CA VAL A 52 0.23 4.61 -0.27
C VAL A 52 -0.73 5.78 -0.47
N ARG A 53 -0.80 6.70 0.49
CA ARG A 53 -1.65 7.90 0.37
C ARG A 53 -1.26 8.74 -0.84
N ASP A 54 0.01 9.09 -0.92
CA ASP A 54 0.59 9.90 -1.99
C ASP A 54 0.44 9.21 -3.37
N TRP A 55 0.52 7.87 -3.41
CA TRP A 55 0.20 7.09 -4.61
C TRP A 55 -1.27 7.15 -5.02
N ILE A 56 -2.21 7.08 -4.06
CA ILE A 56 -3.65 7.23 -4.33
C ILE A 56 -3.96 8.65 -4.83
N GLU A 57 -3.41 9.67 -4.15
CA GLU A 57 -3.60 11.09 -4.50
C GLU A 57 -3.08 11.41 -5.91
N ARG A 58 -2.03 10.73 -6.36
CA ARG A 58 -1.51 10.81 -7.75
C ARG A 58 -2.35 10.05 -8.78
N GLY A 59 -3.49 9.49 -8.41
CA GLY A 59 -4.40 8.79 -9.33
C GLY A 59 -4.01 7.34 -9.61
N CYS A 60 -3.37 6.66 -8.66
CA CYS A 60 -3.05 5.23 -8.74
C CYS A 60 -2.20 4.86 -9.99
N PRO A 61 -1.07 5.53 -10.25
CA PRO A 61 -0.22 5.21 -11.39
C PRO A 61 0.32 3.79 -11.30
N ALA A 62 0.54 3.12 -12.42
CA ALA A 62 1.21 1.82 -12.42
C ALA A 62 2.63 1.98 -11.84
N SER A 63 2.97 1.17 -10.85
CA SER A 63 4.28 1.17 -10.21
C SER A 63 5.24 0.45 -11.14
N HIS A 64 5.98 1.19 -11.97
CA HIS A 64 6.94 0.71 -12.98
C HIS A 64 7.07 -0.82 -13.07
N ALA A 65 6.36 -1.40 -14.04
CA ALA A 65 6.45 -2.83 -14.32
C ALA A 65 7.92 -3.18 -14.61
N LYS A 66 8.36 -4.27 -13.98
CA LYS A 66 9.63 -4.96 -14.26
C LYS A 66 9.90 -4.96 -15.77
N ALA A 67 11.07 -4.47 -16.18
CA ALA A 67 11.69 -4.88 -17.45
C ALA A 67 12.05 -6.37 -17.41
#